data_AF-A0A2N1SPL1-F1
#
_entry.id   AF-A0A2N1SPL1-F1
#
_cell.length_a   1.000
_cell.length_b   1.000
_cell.length_c   1.000
_cell.angle_alpha   90.00
_cell.angle_beta   90.00
_cell.angle_gamma   90.00
#
_symmetry.space_group_name_H-M   'P 1'
#
loop_
_entity.id
_entity.type
_entity.pdbx_description
1 polymer ?
#
loop_
_entity_poly.entity_id
_entity_poly.type
_entity_poly.pdbx_seq_one_letter_code
_entity_poly.pdbx_strand_id
1 'polypeptide(L)'
;MRRNGQTFRTVALVLLAILFVVSPLVASRVVASETLTIHAFVPERTSISFSPTGEPILSSNAPGTLVSVLPTADATLLSVTAR
;
A
#
# COMPACT_ATOMS: atom_id res chain seq x y z
N MET A 1 17.23 -64.14 -18.49
CA MET A 1 16.55 -63.06 -19.25
C MET A 1 15.44 -62.31 -18.48
N ARG A 2 14.74 -62.91 -17.49
CA ARG A 2 13.63 -62.24 -16.76
C ARG A 2 14.03 -61.02 -15.89
N ARG A 3 15.28 -60.95 -15.43
CA ARG A 3 15.78 -59.90 -14.51
C ARG A 3 15.81 -58.50 -15.16
N ASN A 4 16.14 -58.43 -16.46
CA ASN A 4 16.23 -57.16 -17.20
C ASN A 4 14.86 -56.52 -17.48
N GLY A 5 13.80 -57.32 -17.61
CA GLY A 5 12.44 -56.79 -17.80
C GLY A 5 11.87 -56.15 -16.53
N GLN A 6 12.26 -56.67 -15.36
CA GLN A 6 11.88 -56.09 -14.08
C GLN A 6 12.62 -54.78 -13.82
N THR A 7 13.94 -54.72 -14.03
CA THR A 7 14.71 -53.48 -13.84
C THR A 7 14.22 -52.36 -14.78
N PHE A 8 13.91 -52.67 -16.03
CA PHE A 8 13.35 -51.71 -16.98
C PHE A 8 12.01 -51.13 -16.51
N ARG A 9 11.11 -51.98 -15.99
CA ARG A 9 9.83 -51.54 -15.42
C ARG A 9 10.02 -50.64 -14.20
N THR A 10 10.94 -51.00 -13.31
CA THR A 10 11.21 -50.20 -12.12
C THR A 10 11.78 -48.83 -12.50
N VAL A 11 12.71 -48.78 -13.46
CA VAL A 11 13.29 -47.52 -13.95
C VAL A 11 12.22 -46.65 -14.62
N ALA A 12 11.35 -47.24 -15.43
CA ALA A 12 10.24 -46.52 -16.06
C ALA A 12 9.26 -45.94 -15.02
N LEU A 13 8.93 -46.69 -13.97
CA LEU A 13 8.06 -46.22 -12.89
C LEU A 13 8.69 -45.09 -12.07
N VAL A 14 9.99 -45.16 -11.81
CA VAL A 14 10.72 -44.10 -11.11
C VAL A 14 10.75 -42.82 -11.96
N LEU A 15 11.04 -42.94 -13.26
CA LEU A 15 11.00 -41.79 -14.18
C LEU A 15 9.60 -41.18 -14.27
N LEU A 16 8.55 -42.01 -14.31
CA LEU A 16 7.17 -41.56 -14.31
C LEU A 16 6.83 -40.79 -13.03
N ALA A 17 7.23 -41.30 -11.86
CA ALA A 17 7.00 -40.66 -10.57
C ALA A 17 7.69 -39.28 -10.50
N ILE A 18 8.93 -39.18 -10.99
CA ILE A 18 9.65 -37.90 -11.07
C ILE A 18 8.90 -36.90 -11.97
N LEU A 19 8.41 -37.37 -13.13
CA LEU A 19 7.65 -36.54 -14.07
C LEU A 19 6.37 -35.96 -13.45
N PHE A 20 5.64 -36.75 -12.66
CA PHE A 20 4.44 -36.30 -11.96
C PHE A 20 4.73 -35.28 -10.85
N VAL A 21 5.90 -35.33 -10.22
CA VAL A 21 6.29 -34.37 -9.18
C VAL A 21 6.81 -33.05 -9.77
N VAL A 22 7.54 -33.11 -10.88
CA VAL A 22 8.16 -31.93 -11.49
C VAL A 22 7.19 -31.14 -12.37
N SER A 23 6.23 -31.80 -13.01
CA SER A 23 5.28 -31.14 -13.93
C SER A 23 4.44 -30.01 -13.28
N PRO A 24 3.87 -30.15 -12.06
CA PRO A 24 3.10 -29.10 -11.42
C PRO A 24 3.95 -27.87 -11.04
N LEU A 25 5.23 -28.09 -10.70
CA LEU A 25 6.17 -27.03 -10.32
C LEU A 25 6.53 -26.16 -11.53
N VAL A 26 6.75 -26.77 -12.70
CA VAL A 26 7.03 -26.04 -13.95
C VAL A 26 5.78 -25.38 -14.51
N ALA A 27 4.60 -25.95 -14.26
CA ALA A 27 3.31 -25.41 -14.70
C ALA A 27 2.74 -24.31 -13.80
N SER A 28 3.36 -24.02 -12.65
CA SER A 28 2.93 -22.93 -11.78
C SER A 28 3.24 -21.60 -12.48
N ARG A 29 2.22 -21.07 -13.13
CA ARG A 29 2.22 -19.74 -13.76
C ARG A 29 1.33 -18.84 -12.90
N VAL A 30 1.75 -17.61 -12.66
CA VAL A 30 0.91 -16.61 -12.00
C VAL A 30 -0.33 -16.41 -12.87
N VAL A 31 -1.49 -16.92 -12.43
CA VAL A 31 -2.73 -16.96 -13.23
C VAL A 31 -3.45 -15.61 -13.20
N ALA A 32 -3.27 -14.83 -12.14
CA ALA A 32 -3.83 -13.49 -12.02
C ALA A 32 -2.94 -12.63 -11.13
N SER A 33 -2.69 -11.40 -11.57
CA SER A 33 -2.10 -10.34 -10.78
C SER A 33 -3.07 -9.17 -10.85
N GLU A 34 -3.74 -8.87 -9.75
CA GLU A 34 -4.68 -7.75 -9.68
C GLU A 34 -4.03 -6.56 -8.98
N THR A 35 -4.20 -5.38 -9.56
CA THR A 35 -3.73 -4.13 -9.00
C THR A 35 -4.79 -3.58 -8.03
N LEU A 36 -4.51 -3.66 -6.73
CA LEU A 36 -5.33 -3.01 -5.71
C LEU A 36 -5.13 -1.49 -5.82
N THR A 37 -6.16 -0.78 -6.28
CA THR A 37 -6.16 0.69 -6.29
C THR A 37 -6.78 1.20 -4.98
N ILE A 38 -5.93 1.76 -4.12
CA ILE A 38 -6.36 2.34 -2.85
C ILE A 38 -6.68 3.82 -3.07
N HIS A 39 -7.95 4.18 -2.96
CA HIS A 39 -8.38 5.58 -2.99
C HIS A 39 -8.27 6.17 -1.57
N ALA A 40 -7.10 6.71 -1.24
CA ALA A 40 -6.90 7.42 0.03
C ALA A 40 -7.36 8.87 -0.11
N PHE A 41 -8.45 9.22 0.57
CA PHE A 41 -8.84 10.61 0.75
C PHE A 41 -7.99 11.23 1.86
N VAL A 42 -7.15 12.20 1.51
CA VAL A 42 -6.42 13.02 2.49
C VAL A 42 -7.21 14.32 2.65
N PRO A 43 -7.93 14.52 3.78
CA PRO A 43 -8.61 15.79 4.01
C PRO A 43 -7.59 16.93 4.05
N GLU A 44 -7.97 18.09 3.51
CA GLU A 44 -7.01 19.19 3.37
C GLU A 44 -6.53 19.72 4.73
N ARG A 45 -5.32 20.28 4.70
CA ARG A 45 -4.62 20.79 5.87
C ARG A 45 -5.05 22.23 6.12
N THR A 46 -5.35 22.57 7.37
CA THR A 46 -5.45 23.98 7.76
C THR A 46 -4.10 24.64 7.50
N SER A 47 -4.10 25.73 6.75
CA SER A 47 -2.88 26.44 6.35
C SER A 47 -2.90 27.87 6.86
N ILE A 48 -1.74 28.32 7.30
CA ILE A 48 -1.50 29.67 7.80
C ILE A 48 -0.37 30.23 6.96
N SER A 49 -0.62 31.34 6.29
CA SER A 49 0.41 32.12 5.61
C SER A 49 0.42 33.54 6.18
N PHE A 50 1.51 34.25 5.95
CA PHE A 50 1.64 35.64 6.38
C PHE A 50 1.74 36.51 5.13
N SER A 51 1.03 37.64 5.13
CA SER A 51 1.17 38.64 4.09
C SER A 51 2.56 39.27 4.15
N PRO A 52 3.00 39.99 3.09
CA PRO A 52 4.24 40.77 3.13
C PRO A 52 4.25 41.86 4.21
N THR A 53 3.07 42.24 4.74
CA THR A 53 2.90 43.19 5.85
C THR A 53 2.82 42.50 7.22
N GLY A 54 2.95 41.17 7.27
CA GLY A 54 2.93 40.37 8.50
C GLY A 54 1.53 40.00 8.99
N GLU A 55 0.48 40.27 8.21
CA GLU A 55 -0.89 39.91 8.58
C GLU A 55 -1.14 38.42 8.34
N PRO A 56 -1.73 37.70 9.30
CA PRO A 56 -2.01 36.28 9.14
C PRO A 56 -3.18 36.07 8.17
N ILE A 57 -2.94 35.27 7.14
CA ILE A 57 -3.94 34.81 6.19
C ILE A 57 -4.27 33.35 6.55
N LEU A 58 -5.52 33.12 6.91
CA LEU A 58 -6.01 31.84 7.40
C LEU A 58 -6.86 31.17 6.32
N SER A 59 -6.51 29.93 5.98
CA SER A 59 -7.31 29.11 5.07
C SER A 59 -7.54 27.75 5.71
N SER A 60 -8.82 27.45 5.97
CA SER A 60 -9.27 26.14 6.44
C SER A 60 -10.35 25.64 5.50
N ASN A 61 -10.20 24.39 5.11
CA ASN A 61 -11.09 23.63 4.25
C ASN A 61 -12.11 22.80 5.03
N ALA A 62 -12.03 22.84 6.37
CA ALA A 62 -12.86 22.07 7.26
C ALA A 62 -14.12 22.87 7.63
N PRO A 63 -15.32 22.44 7.19
CA PRO A 63 -16.56 23.15 7.49
C PRO A 63 -16.78 23.21 9.01
N GLY A 64 -17.11 24.40 9.53
CA GLY A 64 -17.32 24.62 10.97
C GLY A 64 -16.04 24.91 11.78
N THR A 65 -14.89 25.00 11.14
CA THR A 65 -13.63 25.36 11.81
C THR A 65 -13.48 26.87 11.88
N LEU A 66 -13.26 27.39 13.09
CA LEU A 66 -12.89 28.77 13.33
C LEU A 66 -11.39 28.83 13.63
N VAL A 67 -10.67 29.64 12.85
CA VAL A 67 -9.26 29.90 13.09
C VAL A 67 -9.11 31.36 13.47
N SER A 68 -8.42 31.62 14.58
CA SER A 68 -8.17 32.98 15.06
C SER A 68 -6.72 33.13 15.50
N VAL A 69 -6.17 34.30 15.23
CA VAL A 69 -4.84 34.69 15.70
C VAL A 69 -4.99 35.71 16.82
N LEU A 70 -4.39 35.42 17.97
CA LEU A 70 -4.40 36.29 19.13
C LEU A 70 -2.97 36.78 19.40
N PRO A 71 -2.68 38.07 19.12
CA PRO A 71 -1.39 38.64 19.52
C PRO A 71 -1.34 38.80 21.05
N THR A 72 -0.23 38.40 21.64
CA THR A 72 0.11 38.60 23.05
C THR A 72 1.41 39.41 23.16
N ALA A 73 1.79 39.82 24.37
CA ALA A 73 2.97 40.66 24.59
C ALA A 73 4.27 40.04 24.05
N ASP A 74 4.40 38.71 24.14
CA ASP A 74 5.64 38.00 23.81
C ASP A 74 5.49 37.00 22.66
N ALA A 75 4.25 36.73 22.21
CA ALA A 75 3.97 35.69 21.23
C ALA A 75 2.68 35.93 20.44
N THR A 76 2.57 35.26 19.30
CA THR A 76 1.33 35.18 18.53
C THR A 76 0.71 33.81 18.73
N LEU A 77 -0.44 33.76 19.38
CA LEU A 77 -1.14 32.50 19.65
C LEU A 77 -2.08 32.17 18.49
N LEU A 78 -1.99 30.92 18.02
CA LEU A 78 -2.94 30.36 17.07
C LEU A 78 -3.98 29.55 17.84
N SER A 79 -5.25 29.93 17.72
CA SER A 79 -6.37 29.12 18.21
C SER A 79 -7.15 28.55 17.03
N VAL A 80 -7.23 27.22 16.98
CA VAL A 80 -8.03 26.46 16.00
C VAL A 80 -9.13 25.78 16.78
N THR A 81 -10.38 26.19 16.54
CA THR A 81 -11.56 25.56 17.14
C THR A 81 -12.33 24.83 16.05
N ALA A 82 -12.32 23.50 16.11
CA ALA A 82 -13.22 22.65 15.33
C ALA A 82 -14.46 22.35 16.18
N ARG A 83 -15.65 22.42 15.58
CA ARG A 83 -16.93 22.00 16.19
C ARG A 83 -17.34 20.61 15.73
#